data_AF-A0A4Y3QN13-F1
#
_entry.id   AF-A0A4Y3QN13-F1
#
_cell.length_a   1.000
_cell.length_b   1.000
_cell.length_c   1.000
_cell.angle_alpha   90.00
_cell.angle_beta   90.00
_cell.angle_gamma   90.00
#
_symmetry.space_group_name_H-M   'P 1'
#
loop_
_entity.id
_entity.type
_entity.pdbx_description
1 polymer ?
#
loop_
_entity_poly.entity_id
_entity_poly.type
_entity_poly.pdbx_seq_one_letter_code
_entity_poly.pdbx_strand_id
1 'polypeptide(L)'
;MARIDDPMMDHLPGPDDDRLVGDFRTMAETFARLLREDDERENARAAIEAEERRKADEHRAARARAGEMGAEWRTVQSRIDLGETSLEAVFRGEDQTSAAQALRKMSSENLRALRDSWDEVDDDVTEDDDRPSPDAEFDAAVRQSHERYTEALAKIRDALELARRDM
;
A
#
# COMPACT_ATOMS: atom_id res chain seq x y z
N MET A 1 12.32 62.73 51.07
CA MET A 1 11.40 62.37 49.97
C MET A 1 12.12 62.71 48.67
N ALA A 2 12.46 61.82 47.75
CA ALA A 2 12.50 60.36 47.69
C ALA A 2 13.67 59.99 46.75
N ARG A 3 14.40 58.91 47.05
CA ARG A 3 15.35 58.27 46.14
C ARG A 3 14.56 57.60 45.02
N ILE A 4 15.04 57.71 43.79
CA ILE A 4 14.83 56.68 42.76
C ILE A 4 16.22 56.42 42.21
N ASP A 5 16.96 55.58 42.93
CA ASP A 5 18.08 54.83 42.37
C ASP A 5 17.48 53.85 41.36
N ASP A 6 17.99 53.91 40.14
CA ASP A 6 17.76 52.95 39.07
C ASP A 6 18.44 51.63 39.46
N PRO A 7 17.71 50.52 39.71
CA PRO A 7 18.36 49.28 40.05
C PRO A 7 18.61 48.45 38.79
N MET A 8 19.90 48.26 38.53
CA MET A 8 20.47 46.97 38.16
C MET A 8 20.00 46.39 36.81
N MET A 9 20.76 46.74 35.78
CA MET A 9 21.18 45.75 34.78
C MET A 9 21.75 44.54 35.53
N ASP A 10 20.95 43.50 35.75
CA ASP A 10 21.47 42.21 36.14
C ASP A 10 20.76 41.09 35.38
N HIS A 11 21.60 40.28 34.74
CA HIS A 11 21.32 39.03 34.03
C HIS A 11 20.43 39.10 32.78
N LEU A 12 21.08 39.39 31.65
CA LEU A 12 20.80 38.61 30.44
C LEU A 12 21.26 37.17 30.70
N PRO A 13 20.37 36.15 30.77
CA PRO A 13 20.82 34.77 30.79
C PRO A 13 21.45 34.44 29.45
N GLY A 14 22.74 34.07 29.49
CA GLY A 14 23.46 33.41 28.41
C GLY A 14 22.98 31.98 28.17
N PRO A 15 23.64 31.25 27.26
CA PRO A 15 23.03 30.31 26.33
C PRO A 15 22.70 28.95 26.97
N ASP A 16 21.44 28.75 27.34
CA ASP A 16 20.87 27.42 27.55
C ASP A 16 19.95 27.01 26.38
N ASP A 17 20.11 27.64 25.21
CA ASP A 17 19.41 27.32 23.96
C ASP A 17 19.94 26.00 23.32
N ASP A 18 21.11 25.52 23.77
CA ASP A 18 21.76 24.30 23.26
C ASP A 18 21.01 23.01 23.64
N ARG A 19 20.25 22.99 24.75
CA ARG A 19 19.49 21.80 25.17
C ARG A 19 18.24 21.59 24.32
N LEU A 20 17.52 22.66 24.00
CA LEU A 20 16.30 22.63 23.18
C LEU A 20 16.60 22.39 21.70
N VAL A 21 17.65 23.02 21.17
CA VAL A 21 18.13 22.76 19.81
C VAL A 21 18.75 21.36 19.71
N GLY A 22 19.39 20.88 20.78
CA GLY A 22 19.92 19.51 20.89
C GLY A 22 18.83 18.43 20.85
N ASP A 23 17.73 18.63 21.58
CA ASP A 23 16.60 17.70 21.60
C ASP A 23 15.84 17.69 20.27
N PHE A 24 15.61 18.85 19.65
CA PHE A 24 15.00 18.92 18.32
C PHE A 24 15.89 18.30 17.24
N ARG A 25 17.20 18.55 17.26
CA ARG A 25 18.16 17.92 16.33
C ARG A 25 18.18 16.41 16.51
N THR A 26 18.20 15.93 17.75
CA THR A 26 18.18 14.49 18.07
C THR A 26 16.86 13.83 17.63
N MET A 27 15.72 14.51 17.82
CA MET A 27 14.44 14.04 17.31
C MET A 27 14.40 14.04 15.77
N ALA A 28 14.91 15.08 15.12
CA ALA A 28 14.96 15.16 13.66
C ALA A 28 15.87 14.09 13.05
N GLU A 29 17.01 13.80 13.67
CA GLU A 29 17.92 12.70 13.28
C GLU A 29 17.27 11.34 13.50
N THR A 30 16.56 11.16 14.61
CA THR A 30 15.82 9.93 14.91
C THR A 30 14.68 9.73 13.90
N PHE A 31 13.94 10.78 13.56
CA PHE A 31 12.87 10.74 12.58
C PHE A 31 13.41 10.47 11.17
N ALA A 32 14.50 11.13 10.78
CA ALA A 32 15.18 10.86 9.50
C ALA A 32 15.71 9.42 9.41
N ARG A 33 16.15 8.84 10.53
CA ARG A 33 16.53 7.43 10.59
C ARG A 33 15.31 6.52 10.43
N LEU A 34 14.22 6.80 11.15
CA LEU A 34 12.98 6.01 11.05
C LEU A 34 12.39 6.04 9.64
N LEU A 35 12.36 7.21 8.99
CA LEU A 35 11.91 7.31 7.60
C LEU A 35 12.79 6.50 6.66
N ARG A 36 14.12 6.53 6.82
CA ARG A 36 15.03 5.73 6.00
C ARG A 36 14.81 4.23 6.21
N GLU A 37 14.62 3.80 7.46
CA GLU A 37 14.31 2.41 7.78
C GLU A 37 12.95 1.96 7.20
N ASP A 38 11.97 2.87 7.14
CA ASP A 38 10.67 2.60 6.53
C ASP A 38 10.76 2.51 5.01
N ASP A 39 11.45 3.45 4.37
CA ASP A 39 11.75 3.42 2.93
C ASP A 39 12.51 2.13 2.56
N GLU A 40 13.50 1.72 3.36
CA GLU A 40 14.25 0.48 3.14
C GLU A 40 13.35 -0.76 3.24
N ARG A 41 12.41 -0.76 4.19
CA ARG A 41 11.42 -1.84 4.35
C ARG A 41 10.43 -1.87 3.20
N GLU A 42 9.92 -0.72 2.78
CA GLU A 42 9.01 -0.61 1.64
C GLU A 42 9.69 -1.08 0.36
N ASN A 43 10.92 -0.64 0.11
CA ASN A 43 11.71 -1.08 -1.03
C ASN A 43 11.99 -2.58 -0.99
N ALA A 44 12.32 -3.14 0.17
CA ALA A 44 12.53 -4.57 0.33
C ALA A 44 11.24 -5.37 0.04
N ARG A 45 10.09 -4.89 0.52
CA ARG A 45 8.77 -5.49 0.22
C ARG A 45 8.46 -5.41 -1.27
N ALA A 46 8.63 -4.24 -1.89
CA ALA A 46 8.40 -4.05 -3.31
C ALA A 46 9.29 -4.95 -4.18
N ALA A 47 10.55 -5.18 -3.77
CA ALA A 47 11.46 -6.09 -4.45
C ALA A 47 11.00 -7.55 -4.35
N ILE A 48 10.53 -7.98 -3.17
CA ILE A 48 9.97 -9.32 -2.96
C ILE A 48 8.71 -9.50 -3.83
N GLU A 49 7.77 -8.56 -3.78
CA GLU A 49 6.56 -8.62 -4.59
C GLU A 49 6.86 -8.63 -6.09
N ALA A 50 7.84 -7.83 -6.54
CA ALA A 50 8.25 -7.82 -7.93
C ALA A 50 8.79 -9.19 -8.38
N GLU A 51 9.59 -9.85 -7.52
CA GLU A 51 10.09 -11.20 -7.79
C GLU A 51 8.96 -12.23 -7.84
N GLU A 52 8.01 -12.16 -6.91
CA GLU A 52 6.84 -13.05 -6.90
C GLU A 52 5.96 -12.86 -8.13
N ARG A 53 5.70 -11.60 -8.51
CA ARG A 53 4.99 -11.27 -9.76
C ARG A 53 5.70 -11.87 -10.97
N ARG A 54 7.02 -11.71 -11.07
CA ARG A 54 7.82 -12.27 -12.16
C ARG A 54 7.73 -13.80 -12.22
N LYS A 55 7.81 -14.48 -11.07
CA LYS A 55 7.65 -15.95 -11.01
C LYS A 55 6.26 -16.40 -11.44
N ALA A 56 5.22 -15.69 -10.99
CA ALA A 56 3.84 -15.99 -11.37
C ALA A 56 3.62 -15.77 -12.88
N ASP A 57 4.18 -14.70 -13.44
CA ASP A 57 4.15 -14.40 -14.87
C ASP A 57 4.83 -15.50 -15.69
N GLU A 58 6.04 -15.92 -15.30
CA GLU A 58 6.77 -16.99 -16.01
C GLU A 58 6.04 -18.33 -15.90
N HIS A 59 5.47 -18.64 -14.72
CA HIS A 59 4.70 -19.87 -14.54
C HIS A 59 3.47 -19.89 -15.47
N ARG A 60 2.72 -18.79 -15.56
CA ARG A 60 1.61 -18.67 -16.52
C ARG A 60 2.10 -18.81 -17.96
N ALA A 61 3.19 -18.12 -18.32
CA ALA A 61 3.75 -18.18 -19.65
C ALA A 61 4.13 -19.61 -20.04
N ALA A 62 4.77 -20.36 -19.13
CA ALA A 62 5.10 -21.77 -19.33
C ALA A 62 3.85 -22.63 -19.59
N ARG A 63 2.79 -22.45 -18.80
CA ARG A 63 1.52 -23.17 -18.99
C ARG A 63 0.83 -22.80 -20.31
N ALA A 64 0.90 -21.55 -20.72
CA ALA A 64 0.39 -21.10 -22.01
C ALA A 64 1.19 -21.69 -23.18
N ARG A 65 2.52 -21.78 -23.08
CA ARG A 65 3.38 -22.43 -24.10
C ARG A 65 3.09 -23.93 -24.23
N ALA A 66 2.95 -24.64 -23.11
CA ALA A 66 2.45 -26.02 -23.09
C ALA A 66 1.01 -26.10 -23.63
N GLY A 67 0.27 -25.00 -23.52
CA GLY A 67 -1.12 -24.81 -23.90
C GLY A 67 -2.10 -25.60 -23.05
N GLU A 68 -1.74 -25.77 -21.79
CA GLU A 68 -2.66 -26.15 -20.71
C GLU A 68 -3.79 -25.14 -20.52
N MET A 69 -3.60 -23.92 -21.03
CA MET A 69 -4.56 -22.82 -20.94
C MET A 69 -5.46 -22.68 -22.19
N GLY A 70 -5.24 -23.50 -23.23
CA GLY A 70 -5.99 -23.42 -24.49
C GLY A 70 -5.20 -22.81 -25.66
N ALA A 71 -5.78 -22.86 -26.85
CA ALA A 71 -5.11 -22.51 -28.10
C ALA A 71 -4.90 -21.00 -28.27
N GLU A 72 -5.87 -20.22 -27.83
CA GLU A 72 -5.87 -18.75 -27.83
C GLU A 72 -4.73 -18.23 -26.95
N TRP A 73 -4.61 -18.76 -25.74
CA TRP A 73 -3.52 -18.46 -24.81
C TRP A 73 -2.15 -18.81 -25.39
N ARG A 74 -2.00 -20.00 -25.98
CA ARG A 74 -0.73 -20.39 -26.61
C ARG A 74 -0.34 -19.44 -27.76
N THR A 75 -1.33 -19.06 -28.57
CA THR A 75 -1.11 -18.13 -29.71
C THR A 75 -0.71 -16.74 -29.22
N VAL A 76 -1.41 -16.21 -28.22
CA VAL A 76 -1.07 -14.90 -27.62
C VAL A 76 0.30 -14.96 -26.94
N GLN A 77 0.62 -16.02 -26.21
CA GLN A 77 1.93 -16.19 -25.57
C GLN A 77 3.06 -16.24 -26.59
N SER A 78 2.87 -16.94 -27.71
CA SER A 78 3.85 -16.95 -28.81
C SER A 78 4.12 -15.54 -29.35
N ARG A 79 3.08 -14.70 -29.48
CA ARG A 79 3.24 -13.30 -29.92
C ARG A 79 3.95 -12.45 -28.86
N ILE A 80 3.69 -12.68 -27.58
CA ILE A 80 4.39 -12.02 -26.47
C ILE A 80 5.87 -12.40 -26.48
N ASP A 81 6.19 -13.69 -26.64
CA ASP A 81 7.56 -14.19 -26.70
C ASP A 81 8.34 -13.60 -27.90
N LEU A 82 7.65 -13.33 -29.01
CA LEU A 82 8.20 -12.66 -30.19
C LEU A 82 8.28 -11.12 -30.06
N GLY A 83 7.78 -10.55 -28.96
CA GLY A 83 7.72 -9.09 -28.76
C GLY A 83 6.71 -8.37 -29.65
N GLU A 84 5.77 -9.09 -30.27
CA GLU A 84 4.75 -8.54 -31.16
C GLU A 84 3.59 -7.89 -30.39
N THR A 85 3.43 -8.24 -29.12
CA THR A 85 2.36 -7.75 -28.24
C THR A 85 2.75 -7.91 -26.77
N SER A 86 1.90 -7.45 -25.86
CA SER A 86 2.01 -7.67 -24.41
C SER A 86 0.66 -8.06 -23.83
N LEU A 87 0.65 -8.66 -22.62
CA LEU A 87 -0.62 -8.92 -21.93
C LEU A 87 -1.42 -7.63 -21.74
N GLU A 88 -0.74 -6.54 -21.41
CA GLU A 88 -1.37 -5.23 -21.26
C GLU A 88 -2.01 -4.75 -22.57
N ALA A 89 -1.30 -4.83 -23.70
CA ALA A 89 -1.84 -4.47 -25.01
C ALA A 89 -3.03 -5.36 -25.40
N VAL A 90 -2.97 -6.66 -25.06
CA VAL A 90 -4.08 -7.58 -25.28
C VAL A 90 -5.30 -7.17 -24.44
N PHE A 91 -5.18 -6.95 -23.14
CA PHE A 91 -6.35 -6.65 -22.31
C PHE A 91 -6.87 -5.21 -22.46
N ARG A 92 -6.03 -4.26 -22.85
CA ARG A 92 -6.45 -2.90 -23.26
C ARG A 92 -7.17 -2.88 -24.61
N GLY A 93 -7.09 -3.96 -25.38
CA GLY A 93 -7.68 -4.02 -26.71
C GLY A 93 -6.83 -3.36 -27.79
N GLU A 94 -5.54 -3.15 -27.56
CA GLU A 94 -4.61 -2.66 -28.58
C GLU A 94 -4.24 -3.79 -29.55
N ASP A 95 -4.12 -5.03 -29.06
CA ASP A 95 -3.98 -6.21 -29.93
C ASP A 95 -5.35 -6.61 -30.51
N GLN A 96 -5.49 -6.40 -31.82
CA GLN A 96 -6.71 -6.66 -32.59
C GLN A 96 -6.73 -8.03 -33.28
N THR A 97 -5.77 -8.91 -33.00
CA THR A 97 -5.78 -10.27 -33.56
C THR A 97 -6.98 -11.06 -33.06
N SER A 98 -7.43 -12.03 -33.86
CA SER A 98 -8.53 -12.93 -33.49
C SER A 98 -8.26 -13.69 -32.20
N ALA A 99 -7.00 -14.12 -31.98
CA ALA A 99 -6.58 -14.78 -30.75
C ALA A 99 -6.69 -13.86 -29.53
N ALA A 100 -6.26 -12.59 -29.63
CA ALA A 100 -6.39 -11.62 -28.55
C ALA A 100 -7.86 -11.28 -28.24
N GLN A 101 -8.70 -11.15 -29.27
CA GLN A 101 -10.14 -10.93 -29.10
C GLN A 101 -10.82 -12.13 -28.43
N ALA A 102 -10.53 -13.35 -28.89
CA ALA A 102 -11.07 -14.57 -28.30
C ALA A 102 -10.62 -14.73 -26.85
N LEU A 103 -9.35 -14.43 -26.56
CA LEU A 103 -8.81 -14.46 -25.21
C LEU A 103 -9.54 -13.47 -24.28
N ARG A 104 -9.74 -12.21 -24.71
CA ARG A 104 -10.51 -11.22 -23.93
C ARG A 104 -11.94 -11.69 -23.67
N LYS A 105 -12.60 -12.26 -24.68
CA LYS A 105 -13.95 -12.80 -24.55
C LYS A 105 -14.01 -13.91 -23.50
N MET A 106 -13.13 -14.91 -23.62
CA MET A 106 -13.03 -16.02 -22.69
C MET A 106 -12.72 -15.55 -21.25
N SER A 107 -11.80 -14.60 -21.08
CA SER A 107 -11.52 -14.01 -19.76
C SER A 107 -12.74 -13.30 -19.18
N SER A 108 -13.50 -12.57 -20.01
CA SER A 108 -14.72 -11.89 -19.57
C SER A 108 -15.82 -12.88 -19.17
N GLU A 109 -15.95 -13.98 -19.90
CA GLU A 109 -16.89 -15.06 -19.58
C GLU A 109 -16.51 -15.77 -18.27
N ASN A 110 -15.22 -16.07 -18.07
CA ASN A 110 -14.73 -16.67 -16.83
C ASN A 110 -14.94 -15.75 -15.62
N LEU A 111 -14.72 -14.43 -15.76
CA LEU A 111 -14.98 -13.47 -14.70
C LEU A 111 -16.47 -13.34 -14.37
N ARG A 112 -17.35 -13.40 -15.38
CA ARG A 112 -18.80 -13.45 -15.16
C ARG A 112 -19.20 -14.72 -14.41
N ALA A 113 -18.74 -15.88 -14.86
CA ALA A 113 -19.04 -17.14 -14.18
C ALA A 113 -18.54 -17.16 -12.72
N LEU A 114 -17.35 -16.58 -12.45
CA LEU A 114 -16.84 -16.44 -11.09
C LEU A 114 -17.75 -15.53 -10.23
N ARG A 115 -18.19 -14.41 -10.78
CA ARG A 115 -19.15 -13.52 -10.10
C ARG A 115 -20.46 -14.23 -9.81
N ASP A 116 -21.04 -14.89 -10.82
CA ASP A 116 -22.31 -15.59 -10.69
C ASP A 116 -22.22 -16.69 -9.61
N SER A 117 -21.05 -17.35 -9.48
CA SER A 117 -20.83 -18.35 -8.42
C SER A 117 -20.77 -17.77 -7.00
N TRP A 118 -20.53 -16.47 -6.83
CA TRP A 118 -20.58 -15.82 -5.52
C TRP A 118 -22.01 -15.45 -5.15
N ASP A 119 -22.79 -14.99 -6.12
CA ASP A 119 -24.22 -14.68 -5.92
C ASP A 119 -25.02 -15.95 -5.56
N GLU A 120 -24.68 -17.12 -6.12
CA GLU A 120 -25.31 -18.41 -5.75
C GLU A 120 -24.94 -18.91 -4.35
N VAL A 121 -23.74 -18.57 -3.84
CA VAL A 121 -23.33 -18.96 -2.48
C VAL A 121 -24.12 -18.18 -1.44
N ASP A 122 -24.47 -16.91 -1.70
CA ASP A 122 -25.30 -16.08 -0.81
C ASP A 122 -26.75 -16.61 -0.67
N ASP A 123 -27.28 -17.27 -1.72
CA ASP A 123 -28.62 -17.86 -1.71
C ASP A 123 -28.70 -19.25 -1.02
N ASP A 124 -27.58 -19.97 -0.89
CA ASP A 124 -27.49 -21.30 -0.23
C ASP A 124 -26.93 -21.22 1.20
N VAL A 125 -26.70 -20.01 1.72
CA VAL A 125 -26.38 -19.79 3.14
C VAL A 125 -27.66 -20.01 3.95
N THR A 126 -27.83 -21.23 4.49
CA THR A 126 -28.71 -21.44 5.63
C THR A 126 -28.32 -20.45 6.72
N GLU A 127 -29.31 -19.87 7.41
CA GLU A 127 -29.31 -18.81 8.44
C GLU A 127 -28.28 -18.95 9.61
N ASP A 128 -27.34 -19.89 9.55
CA ASP A 128 -26.42 -20.35 10.60
C ASP A 128 -24.92 -20.25 10.21
N ASP A 129 -24.55 -19.67 9.06
CA ASP A 129 -23.15 -19.37 8.71
C ASP A 129 -22.80 -17.92 9.09
N ASP A 130 -22.27 -17.72 10.30
CA ASP A 130 -21.84 -16.44 10.86
C ASP A 130 -20.63 -15.78 10.13
N ARG A 131 -20.22 -16.31 8.97
CA ARG A 131 -19.09 -15.78 8.21
C ARG A 131 -19.51 -14.49 7.49
N PRO A 132 -18.85 -13.35 7.77
CA PRO A 132 -19.16 -12.09 7.09
C PRO A 132 -18.89 -12.22 5.59
N SER A 133 -19.76 -11.62 4.78
CA SER A 133 -19.53 -11.53 3.34
C SER A 133 -18.22 -10.78 3.05
N PRO A 134 -17.57 -11.00 1.89
CA PRO A 134 -16.34 -10.30 1.52
C PRO A 134 -16.44 -8.77 1.59
N ASP A 135 -17.60 -8.19 1.28
CA ASP A 135 -17.85 -6.75 1.42
C ASP A 135 -17.85 -6.30 2.88
N ALA A 136 -18.46 -7.11 3.76
CA ALA A 136 -18.44 -6.85 5.21
C ALA A 136 -17.03 -6.98 5.80
N GLU A 137 -16.21 -7.92 5.32
CA GLU A 137 -14.79 -8.01 5.67
C GLU A 137 -14.00 -6.77 5.21
N PHE A 138 -14.24 -6.30 3.99
CA PHE A 138 -13.60 -5.10 3.45
C PHE A 138 -13.94 -3.86 4.28
N ASP A 139 -15.22 -3.66 4.61
CA ASP A 139 -15.67 -2.53 5.44
C ASP A 139 -15.11 -2.58 6.87
N ALA A 140 -14.96 -3.77 7.44
CA ALA A 140 -14.29 -3.96 8.72
C ALA A 140 -12.80 -3.58 8.65
N ALA A 141 -12.11 -3.98 7.57
CA ALA A 141 -10.71 -3.63 7.36
C ALA A 141 -10.50 -2.12 7.19
N VAL A 142 -11.40 -1.43 6.45
CA VAL A 142 -11.37 0.02 6.29
C VAL A 142 -11.54 0.73 7.63
N ARG A 143 -12.51 0.31 8.46
CA ARG A 143 -12.71 0.88 9.80
C ARG A 143 -11.48 0.70 10.70
N GLN A 144 -10.92 -0.51 10.74
CA GLN A 144 -9.73 -0.81 11.54
C GLN A 144 -8.53 0.05 11.10
N SER A 145 -8.37 0.27 9.79
CA SER A 145 -7.31 1.12 9.26
C SER A 145 -7.50 2.58 9.72
N HIS A 146 -8.72 3.11 9.63
CA HIS A 146 -9.05 4.47 10.07
C HIS A 146 -8.76 4.69 11.56
N GLU A 147 -9.16 3.76 12.41
CA GLU A 147 -8.90 3.80 13.85
C GLU A 147 -7.40 3.84 14.15
N ARG A 148 -6.61 2.98 13.50
CA ARG A 148 -5.15 2.96 13.64
C ARG A 148 -4.51 4.29 13.26
N TYR A 149 -4.92 4.91 12.15
CA TYR A 149 -4.39 6.21 11.76
C TYR A 149 -4.76 7.31 12.76
N THR A 150 -5.99 7.28 13.28
CA THR A 150 -6.47 8.27 14.24
C THR A 150 -5.72 8.16 15.57
N GLU A 151 -5.49 6.94 16.05
CA GLU A 151 -4.67 6.70 17.23
C GLU A 151 -3.21 7.13 17.04
N ALA A 152 -2.63 6.85 15.87
CA ALA A 152 -1.27 7.27 15.56
C ALA A 152 -1.15 8.80 15.58
N LEU A 153 -2.09 9.52 14.97
CA LEU A 153 -2.14 10.99 15.00
C LEU A 153 -2.32 11.54 16.41
N ALA A 154 -3.15 10.90 17.25
CA ALA A 154 -3.32 11.28 18.65
C ALA A 154 -2.01 11.11 19.43
N LYS A 155 -1.31 9.98 19.26
CA LYS A 155 -0.01 9.74 19.92
C LYS A 155 1.05 10.76 19.49
N ILE A 156 1.08 11.13 18.20
CA ILE A 156 1.98 12.17 17.69
C ILE A 156 1.65 13.53 18.32
N ARG A 157 0.37 13.92 18.34
CA ARG A 157 -0.06 15.17 18.96
C ARG A 157 0.31 15.23 20.44
N ASP A 158 0.01 14.18 21.20
CA ASP A 158 0.25 14.13 22.63
C ASP A 158 1.77 14.19 22.95
N ALA A 159 2.61 13.54 22.12
CA ALA A 159 4.06 13.65 22.22
C ALA A 159 4.58 15.07 21.94
N LEU A 160 4.01 15.77 20.95
CA LEU A 160 4.33 17.16 20.65
C LEU A 160 3.87 18.12 21.77
N GLU A 161 2.73 17.85 22.39
CA GLU A 161 2.23 18.64 23.53
C GLU A 161 3.07 18.44 24.79
N LEU A 162 3.53 17.22 25.07
CA LEU A 162 4.44 16.93 26.18
C LEU A 162 5.77 17.69 26.01
N ALA A 163 6.37 17.59 24.82
CA ALA A 163 7.60 18.31 24.48
C ALA A 163 7.46 19.84 24.57
N ARG A 164 6.26 20.39 24.35
CA ARG A 164 5.97 21.82 24.51
C ARG A 164 5.78 22.26 25.96
N ARG A 165 5.41 21.33 26.84
CA ARG A 165 5.07 21.61 28.25
C ARG A 165 6.28 21.54 29.18
N ASP A 166 7.33 20.84 28.75
CA ASP A 166 8.63 20.74 29.42
C ASP A 166 9.62 21.86 29.00
N MET A 167 9.14 22.87 28.24
CA MET A 167 9.77 24.18 27.97
C MET A 167 9.28 25.24 28.95
#